data_AF-A0A7V6CDW1-F1
#
_entry.id   AF-A0A7V6CDW1-F1
#
_cell.length_a   1.000
_cell.length_b   1.000
_cell.length_c   1.000
_cell.angle_alpha   90.00
_cell.angle_beta   90.00
_cell.angle_gamma   90.00
#
_symmetry.space_group_name_H-M   'P 1'
#
loop_
_entity.id
_entity.type
_entity.pdbx_description
1 polymer ?
#
loop_
_entity_poly.entity_id
_entity_poly.type
_entity_poly.pdbx_seq_one_letter_code
_entity_poly.pdbx_strand_id
1 'polypeptide(L)'
;MILSSLWQSQDFLFFHPYGRVFSNALVEAMACGVPVISSDCRSGPREILAQNTNFNYQTDRPEFAEYGILMPTFNVKFKSADEPLEEKEKIWVEVLDKMLKNEDLRKTYAMKAKERADDFSLDKIVKQWQEILRLE
;
A
#
# COMPACT_ATOMS: atom_id res chain seq x y z
N MET A 1 -11.43 7.60 -11.76
CA MET A 1 -12.30 8.77 -11.46
C MET A 1 -13.55 8.43 -10.62
N ILE A 2 -14.03 7.17 -10.57
CA ILE A 2 -15.14 6.78 -9.66
C ILE A 2 -14.63 6.40 -8.26
N LEU A 3 -13.41 5.85 -8.14
CA LEU A 3 -12.83 5.47 -6.83
C LEU A 3 -12.20 6.64 -6.07
N SER A 4 -11.79 7.72 -6.76
CA SER A 4 -11.14 8.88 -6.14
C SER A 4 -12.03 9.62 -5.14
N SER A 5 -13.35 9.67 -5.38
CA SER A 5 -14.30 10.25 -4.42
C SER A 5 -14.56 9.33 -3.22
N LEU A 6 -14.42 8.01 -3.38
CA LEU A 6 -14.53 7.03 -2.28
C LEU A 6 -13.31 7.07 -1.35
N TRP A 7 -12.12 7.37 -1.88
CA TRP A 7 -10.89 7.47 -1.09
C TRP A 7 -10.83 8.73 -0.22
N GLN A 8 -11.42 9.83 -0.68
CA GLN A 8 -11.41 11.11 0.05
C GLN A 8 -12.13 11.07 1.41
N SER A 9 -12.95 10.05 1.66
CA SER A 9 -13.64 9.85 2.94
C SER A 9 -13.02 8.76 3.84
N GLN A 10 -11.84 8.22 3.51
CA GLN A 10 -11.22 7.13 4.28
C GLN A 10 -9.97 7.57 5.04
N ASP A 11 -9.86 7.14 6.30
CA ASP A 11 -8.72 7.45 7.18
C ASP A 11 -7.43 6.69 6.82
N PHE A 12 -7.55 5.50 6.21
CA PHE A 12 -6.47 4.70 5.66
C PHE A 12 -7.04 3.59 4.76
N LEU A 13 -6.22 3.07 3.83
CA LEU A 13 -6.58 1.89 3.03
C LEU A 13 -6.01 0.63 3.65
N PHE A 14 -6.87 -0.37 3.87
CA PHE A 14 -6.50 -1.76 4.13
C PHE A 14 -6.84 -2.59 2.88
N PHE A 15 -5.88 -3.38 2.39
CA PHE A 15 -6.13 -4.29 1.26
C PHE A 15 -5.69 -5.72 1.58
N HIS A 16 -6.61 -6.67 1.39
CA HIS A 16 -6.42 -8.10 1.62
C HIS A 16 -6.02 -8.80 0.32
N PRO A 17 -4.90 -9.55 0.28
CA PRO A 17 -4.40 -10.08 -0.98
C PRO A 17 -4.97 -11.47 -1.22
N TYR A 18 -5.84 -11.61 -2.20
CA TYR A 18 -5.87 -12.86 -2.92
C TYR A 18 -5.90 -12.58 -4.42
N GLY A 19 -4.74 -12.73 -5.06
CA GLY A 19 -4.56 -12.52 -6.49
C GLY A 19 -4.18 -11.09 -6.87
N ARG A 20 -3.08 -10.98 -7.63
CA ARG A 20 -2.64 -9.85 -8.47
C ARG A 20 -3.29 -8.51 -8.10
N VAL A 21 -2.69 -7.81 -7.14
CA VAL A 21 -3.08 -6.43 -6.83
C VAL A 21 -2.90 -5.60 -8.09
N PHE A 22 -3.98 -4.94 -8.51
CA PHE A 22 -3.87 -3.88 -9.49
C PHE A 22 -3.27 -2.69 -8.75
N SER A 23 -1.94 -2.58 -8.78
CA SER A 23 -1.13 -1.49 -8.19
C SER A 23 -1.72 -0.10 -8.38
N ASN A 24 -2.52 0.09 -9.42
CA ASN A 24 -3.24 1.32 -9.70
C ASN A 24 -4.19 1.73 -8.57
N ALA A 25 -4.92 0.81 -7.92
CA ALA A 25 -5.78 1.17 -6.79
C ALA A 25 -4.98 1.68 -5.59
N LEU A 26 -3.80 1.10 -5.38
CA LEU A 26 -2.86 1.53 -4.34
C LEU A 26 -2.35 2.94 -4.65
N VAL A 27 -1.88 3.19 -5.88
CA VAL A 27 -1.41 4.51 -6.32
C VAL A 27 -2.55 5.55 -6.34
N GLU A 28 -3.78 5.18 -6.69
CA GLU A 28 -4.95 6.06 -6.66
C GLU A 28 -5.28 6.52 -5.25
N ALA A 29 -5.25 5.61 -4.26
CA ALA A 29 -5.44 5.96 -2.86
C ALA A 29 -4.31 6.90 -2.39
N MET A 30 -3.07 6.63 -2.79
CA MET A 30 -1.92 7.47 -2.47
C MET A 30 -2.03 8.87 -3.08
N ALA A 31 -2.52 8.98 -4.32
CA ALA A 31 -2.78 10.26 -4.99
C ALA A 31 -3.84 11.10 -4.26
N CYS A 32 -4.81 10.44 -3.60
CA CYS A 32 -5.79 11.09 -2.74
C CYS A 32 -5.21 11.49 -1.37
N GLY A 33 -3.95 11.13 -1.06
CA GLY A 33 -3.31 11.36 0.22
C GLY A 33 -3.78 10.44 1.33
N VAL A 34 -4.32 9.27 0.98
CA VAL A 34 -4.71 8.27 1.95
C VAL A 34 -3.46 7.47 2.35
N PRO A 35 -3.13 7.37 3.65
CA PRO A 35 -2.05 6.50 4.09
C PRO A 35 -2.39 5.04 3.79
N VAL A 36 -1.41 4.29 3.26
CA VAL A 36 -1.63 2.92 2.78
C VAL A 36 -0.97 1.89 3.68
N ILE A 37 -1.76 0.86 4.01
CA ILE A 37 -1.29 -0.37 4.64
C ILE A 37 -1.66 -1.52 3.69
N SER A 38 -0.65 -2.23 3.20
CA SER A 38 -0.85 -3.31 2.24
C SER A 38 -0.14 -4.57 2.69
N SER A 39 -0.75 -5.71 2.40
CA SER A 39 -0.03 -6.97 2.45
C SER A 39 1.14 -6.98 1.46
N ASP A 40 2.24 -7.61 1.84
CA ASP A 40 3.40 -7.82 1.00
C ASP A 40 3.24 -9.05 0.11
N CYS A 41 2.21 -9.01 -0.74
CA CYS A 41 1.97 -10.03 -1.75
C CYS A 41 2.98 -9.90 -2.90
N ARG A 42 3.24 -11.00 -3.59
CA ARG A 42 4.22 -11.05 -4.68
C ARG A 42 3.84 -10.06 -5.80
N SER A 43 4.77 -9.15 -6.09
CA SER A 43 4.69 -8.08 -7.10
C SER A 43 3.66 -6.99 -6.80
N GLY A 44 4.07 -5.72 -6.90
CA GLY A 44 3.21 -4.55 -6.73
C GLY A 44 3.44 -3.75 -5.44
N PRO A 45 2.91 -4.17 -4.27
CA PRO A 45 2.96 -3.35 -3.05
C PRO A 45 4.37 -2.95 -2.62
N ARG A 46 5.32 -3.89 -2.63
CA ARG A 46 6.71 -3.62 -2.26
C ARG A 46 7.40 -2.64 -3.20
N GLU A 47 7.17 -2.78 -4.50
CA GLU A 47 7.75 -1.90 -5.54
C GLU A 47 7.27 -0.44 -5.37
N ILE A 48 6.07 -0.24 -4.83
CA ILE A 48 5.49 1.09 -4.63
C ILE A 48 5.89 1.64 -3.26
N LEU A 49 5.77 0.85 -2.20
CA LEU A 49 5.87 1.31 -0.81
C LEU A 49 7.30 1.29 -0.24
N ALA A 50 8.15 0.36 -0.70
CA ALA A 50 9.49 0.12 -0.17
C ALA A 50 10.54 0.13 -1.29
N GLN A 51 10.79 1.34 -1.82
CA GLN A 51 11.82 1.54 -2.84
C GLN A 51 13.18 1.01 -2.37
N ASN A 52 14.01 0.55 -3.32
CA ASN A 52 15.35 0.02 -3.06
C ASN A 52 15.41 -1.26 -2.20
N THR A 53 14.30 -1.93 -1.95
CA THR A 53 14.26 -3.26 -1.34
C THR A 53 14.17 -4.37 -2.39
N ASN A 54 14.54 -5.60 -2.01
CA ASN A 54 14.41 -6.74 -2.92
C ASN A 54 12.93 -7.03 -3.20
N PHE A 55 12.47 -6.81 -4.44
CA PHE A 55 11.08 -7.02 -4.84
C PHE A 55 10.61 -8.50 -4.76
N ASN A 56 11.53 -9.46 -4.66
CA ASN A 56 11.21 -10.87 -4.44
C ASN A 56 11.05 -11.24 -2.96
N TYR A 57 11.39 -10.32 -2.04
CA TYR A 57 11.24 -10.55 -0.61
C TYR A 57 9.79 -10.31 -0.18
N GLN A 58 9.32 -11.13 0.76
CA GLN A 58 8.03 -10.96 1.42
C GLN A 58 8.25 -10.90 2.92
N THR A 59 7.64 -9.91 3.57
CA THR A 59 7.77 -9.74 5.02
C THR A 59 6.84 -10.67 5.79
N ASP A 60 7.35 -11.25 6.88
CA ASP A 60 6.57 -12.00 7.86
C ASP A 60 6.14 -11.14 9.07
N ARG A 61 6.60 -9.89 9.12
CA ARG A 61 6.31 -8.92 10.19
C ARG A 61 5.92 -7.56 9.61
N PRO A 62 5.29 -6.66 10.39
CA PRO A 62 5.04 -5.31 9.92
C PRO A 62 6.34 -4.60 9.56
N GLU A 63 6.42 -4.11 8.32
CA GLU A 63 7.52 -3.31 7.83
C GLU A 63 6.99 -1.90 7.55
N PHE A 64 7.42 -0.94 8.37
CA PHE A 64 7.13 0.48 8.20
C PHE A 64 8.05 1.03 7.11
N ALA A 65 7.67 0.78 5.87
CA ALA A 65 8.40 1.22 4.70
C ALA A 65 8.32 2.75 4.51
N GLU A 66 9.06 3.25 3.52
CA GLU A 66 9.18 4.68 3.28
C GLU A 66 7.84 5.33 2.97
N TYR A 67 7.04 4.76 2.07
CA TYR A 67 5.80 5.37 1.56
C TYR A 67 4.51 4.71 2.07
N GLY A 68 4.62 3.71 2.93
CA GLY A 68 3.48 3.02 3.54
C GLY A 68 3.92 1.88 4.43
N ILE A 69 2.97 1.04 4.85
CA ILE A 69 3.25 -0.10 5.73
C ILE A 69 3.00 -1.40 4.98
N LEU A 70 4.02 -2.26 4.93
CA LEU A 70 3.96 -3.61 4.39
C LEU A 70 3.67 -4.59 5.51
N MET A 71 2.71 -5.49 5.27
CA MET A 71 2.19 -6.41 6.27
C MET A 71 2.30 -7.86 5.80
N PRO A 72 2.41 -8.83 6.72
CA PRO A 72 2.48 -10.24 6.34
C PRO A 72 1.21 -10.70 5.62
N THR A 73 1.39 -11.60 4.66
CA THR A 73 0.27 -12.21 3.92
C THR A 73 -0.47 -13.24 4.79
N PHE A 74 -1.80 -13.25 4.68
CA PHE A 74 -2.65 -14.21 5.39
C PHE A 74 -2.55 -15.61 4.78
N ASN A 75 -2.87 -16.62 5.59
CA ASN A 75 -3.00 -17.99 5.09
C ASN A 75 -4.29 -18.15 4.26
N VAL A 76 -4.25 -19.06 3.29
CA VAL A 76 -5.32 -19.32 2.28
C VAL A 76 -6.60 -19.93 2.88
N LYS A 77 -6.69 -20.08 4.19
CA LYS A 77 -7.84 -20.75 4.81
C LYS A 77 -8.94 -19.74 5.06
N PHE A 78 -10.06 -19.90 4.37
CA PHE A 78 -11.29 -19.22 4.72
C PHE A 78 -11.76 -19.73 6.08
N LYS A 79 -11.89 -18.81 7.03
CA LYS A 79 -12.35 -19.10 8.38
C LYS A 79 -13.76 -18.60 8.59
N SER A 80 -14.47 -19.29 9.48
CA SER A 80 -15.73 -18.82 10.03
C SER A 80 -15.47 -17.74 11.10
N ALA A 81 -16.43 -16.85 11.32
CA ALA A 81 -16.26 -15.68 12.21
C ALA A 81 -16.05 -16.06 13.70
N ASP A 82 -16.38 -17.29 14.07
CA ASP A 82 -16.21 -17.88 15.40
C ASP A 82 -14.81 -18.46 15.64
N GLU A 83 -13.98 -18.57 14.60
CA GLU A 83 -12.61 -19.09 14.73
C GLU A 83 -11.68 -18.05 15.38
N PRO A 84 -10.74 -18.48 16.24
CA PRO A 84 -9.80 -17.56 16.88
C PRO A 84 -8.84 -16.94 15.85
N LEU A 85 -8.47 -15.68 16.11
CA LEU A 85 -7.48 -14.95 15.31
C LEU A 85 -6.12 -15.64 15.34
N GLU A 86 -5.57 -15.87 14.15
CA GLU A 86 -4.19 -16.27 13.94
C GLU A 86 -3.21 -15.18 14.38
N GLU A 87 -1.96 -15.57 14.57
CA GLU A 87 -0.87 -14.66 14.93
C GLU A 87 -0.74 -13.50 13.93
N LYS A 88 -0.80 -13.80 12.63
CA LYS A 88 -0.77 -12.76 11.59
C LYS A 88 -1.96 -11.80 11.68
N GLU A 89 -3.16 -12.31 11.95
CA GLU A 89 -4.36 -11.49 12.10
C GLU A 89 -4.24 -10.54 13.31
N LYS A 90 -3.69 -11.02 14.43
CA LYS A 90 -3.38 -10.19 15.61
C LYS A 90 -2.37 -9.09 15.30
N ILE A 91 -1.30 -9.42 14.58
CA ILE A 91 -0.30 -8.45 14.12
C ILE A 91 -0.94 -7.34 13.28
N TRP A 92 -1.87 -7.69 12.39
CA TRP A 92 -2.61 -6.69 11.62
C TRP A 92 -3.48 -5.78 12.50
N VAL A 93 -4.23 -6.35 13.44
CA VAL A 93 -5.05 -5.57 14.38
C VAL A 93 -4.20 -4.58 15.18
N GLU A 94 -3.03 -4.99 15.66
CA GLU A 94 -2.12 -4.11 16.41
C GLU A 94 -1.64 -2.92 15.58
N VAL A 95 -1.28 -3.15 14.31
CA VAL A 95 -0.83 -2.07 13.41
C VAL A 95 -1.99 -1.14 13.03
N LEU A 96 -3.18 -1.69 12.79
CA LEU A 96 -4.37 -0.89 12.52
C LEU A 96 -4.76 -0.04 13.73
N ASP A 97 -4.73 -0.60 14.94
CA ASP A 97 -4.98 0.12 16.19
C ASP A 97 -3.96 1.25 16.40
N LYS A 98 -2.68 0.98 16.15
CA LYS A 98 -1.62 1.99 16.17
C LYS A 98 -1.89 3.12 15.18
N MET A 99 -2.27 2.78 13.95
CA MET A 99 -2.56 3.75 12.90
C MET A 99 -3.82 4.57 13.19
N LEU A 100 -4.85 3.98 13.81
CA LEU A 100 -6.06 4.67 14.24
C LEU A 100 -5.82 5.64 15.40
N LYS A 101 -4.92 5.29 16.33
CA LYS A 101 -4.61 6.13 17.50
C LYS A 101 -3.58 7.22 17.21
N ASN A 102 -2.66 7.02 16.27
CA ASN A 102 -1.58 7.95 16.00
C ASN A 102 -1.88 8.84 14.78
N GLU A 103 -2.45 10.03 15.05
CA GLU A 103 -2.80 11.00 14.00
C GLU A 103 -1.57 11.55 13.26
N ASP A 104 -0.46 11.80 13.97
CA ASP A 104 0.76 12.31 13.36
C ASP A 104 1.34 11.30 12.36
N LEU A 105 1.34 10.01 12.73
CA LEU A 105 1.76 8.93 11.84
C LEU A 105 0.90 8.87 10.58
N ARG A 106 -0.43 9.03 10.71
CA ARG A 106 -1.33 9.11 9.54
C ARG A 106 -1.02 10.31 8.67
N LYS A 107 -0.80 11.49 9.24
CA LYS A 107 -0.45 12.70 8.50
C LYS A 107 0.89 12.56 7.77
N THR A 108 1.89 11.97 8.42
CA THR A 108 3.19 11.69 7.80
C THR A 108 3.02 10.76 6.60
N TYR A 109 2.33 9.63 6.77
CA TYR A 109 2.12 8.70 5.66
C TYR A 109 1.20 9.25 4.57
N ALA A 110 0.22 10.09 4.90
CA ALA A 110 -0.61 10.80 3.92
C ALA A 110 0.22 11.72 3.01
N MET A 111 1.18 12.45 3.60
CA MET A 111 2.09 13.33 2.85
C MET A 111 3.02 12.52 1.94
N LYS A 112 3.65 11.48 2.49
CA LYS A 112 4.52 10.58 1.72
C LYS A 112 3.77 9.82 0.64
N ALA A 113 2.51 9.49 0.87
CA ALA A 113 1.67 8.84 -0.13
C ALA A 113 1.49 9.73 -1.36
N LYS A 114 1.19 11.02 -1.16
CA LYS A 114 1.11 11.98 -2.28
C LYS A 114 2.43 12.14 -3.01
N GLU A 115 3.53 12.24 -2.26
CA GLU A 115 4.88 12.32 -2.84
C GLU A 115 5.16 11.12 -3.75
N ARG A 116 4.88 9.90 -3.29
CA ARG A 116 5.10 8.71 -4.10
C ARG A 116 4.14 8.57 -5.28
N ALA A 117 2.89 8.98 -5.11
CA ALA A 117 1.92 8.97 -6.20
C ALA A 117 2.36 9.89 -7.36
N ASP A 118 3.05 10.99 -7.05
CA ASP A 118 3.57 11.91 -8.05
C ASP A 118 4.60 11.27 -8.99
N ASP A 119 5.34 10.24 -8.54
CA ASP A 119 6.24 9.46 -9.41
C ASP A 119 5.52 8.75 -10.57
N PHE A 120 4.21 8.53 -10.44
CA PHE A 120 3.35 7.94 -11.45
C PHE A 120 2.52 8.99 -12.21
N SER A 121 2.83 10.29 -12.05
CA SER A 121 2.19 11.36 -12.80
C SER A 121 2.44 11.22 -14.30
N LEU A 122 1.48 11.68 -15.11
CA LEU A 122 1.61 11.65 -16.57
C LEU A 122 2.89 12.33 -17.04
N ASP A 123 3.25 13.47 -16.46
CA ASP A 123 4.44 14.23 -16.86
C ASP A 123 5.75 13.46 -16.62
N LYS A 124 5.87 12.71 -15.52
CA LYS A 124 7.05 11.88 -15.26
C LYS A 124 7.07 10.62 -16.11
N ILE A 125 5.92 9.95 -16.23
CA ILE A 125 5.82 8.69 -16.99
C ILE A 125 6.03 8.91 -18.49
N VAL A 126 5.47 9.98 -19.07
CA VAL A 126 5.69 10.33 -20.49
C VAL A 126 7.17 10.57 -20.76
N LYS A 127 7.89 11.29 -19.88
CA LYS A 127 9.34 11.50 -20.02
C LYS A 127 10.11 10.19 -20.01
N GLN A 128 9.81 9.27 -19.10
CA GLN A 128 10.43 7.95 -19.05
C GLN A 128 10.18 7.16 -20.36
N TRP A 129 8.97 7.22 -20.91
CA TRP A 129 8.66 6.60 -22.20
C TRP A 129 9.42 7.24 -23.36
N GLN A 130 9.52 8.58 -23.40
CA GLN A 130 10.30 9.30 -24.41
C GLN A 130 11.78 8.92 -24.37
N GLU A 131 12.37 8.79 -23.17
CA GLU A 131 13.76 8.35 -22.98
C GLU A 131 14.00 6.92 -23.51
N ILE A 132 13.10 5.97 -23.17
CA ILE A 132 13.22 4.58 -23.60
C ILE A 132 13.02 4.44 -25.12
N LEU A 133 12.04 5.16 -25.67
CA LEU A 133 11.70 5.11 -27.09
C LEU A 133 12.59 6.02 -27.95
N ARG A 134 13.45 6.86 -27.33
CA ARG A 134 14.27 7.89 -27.99
C ARG A 134 13.45 8.84 -28.86
N LEU A 135 12.26 9.20 -28.37
CA LEU A 135 11.42 10.21 -29.01
C LEU A 135 11.89 11.57 -28.49
N GLU A 136 12.69 12.27 -29.29
CA GLU A 136 13.05 13.68 -29.07
C GLU A 136 11.87 14.62 -29.38
#